data_AF-A0A958BQ37-F1
#
_entry.id   AF-A0A958BQ37-F1
#
_cell.length_a   1.000
_cell.length_b   1.000
_cell.length_c   1.000
_cell.angle_alpha   90.00
_cell.angle_beta   90.00
_cell.angle_gamma   90.00
#
_symmetry.space_group_name_H-M   'P 1'
#
loop_
_entity.id
_entity.type
_entity.pdbx_description
1 polymer ?
#
loop_
_entity_poly.entity_id
_entity_poly.type
_entity_poly.pdbx_seq_one_letter_code
_entity_poly.pdbx_strand_id
1 'polypeptide(L)'
;KQSRGQQGIGISAAGMYGHLTTGKPITAISRTAKGKPAHAFDIRINTRSNEPEILRDEEVDFDLDHGTQVEIELEGIYKRGKRSVDEYLQATAVANPHCQVTFIAPDGEKAFYPRAAEELPIEAREIKPHPHGVELGMLMKIIQDTRAPTIKSALTSDFSRVSDKVSTELLKEANISVRKKPRDAMPAEIERLHKIIQKKQLLAPPTNCLSPIGEDLLRTSLESRYECELVFTRTRRPAVYRGNPFQIEVGLAYGGKLPVDALAEVLRLANRVPLQYQANAGAIAKAVMGVDWKNYGLQQARGALPSGPMVICVHIASAWVPFTSESKEAVAHYPEIVKEMRLALQDCGRELARHIRSKRRAAEELKKRSYIEKYIPHIGIALKEILELSDKDEMKIIETLRDTLERSRTRVQVKGNVELALAEELDG
;
A
#
# COMPACT_ATOMS: atom_id res chain seq x y z
N LYS A 1 -3.23 -11.48 13.77
CA LYS A 1 -2.43 -10.23 13.63
C LYS A 1 -2.08 -10.02 12.17
N GLN A 2 -1.75 -8.80 11.74
CA GLN A 2 -1.18 -8.58 10.41
C GLN A 2 0.15 -9.34 10.26
N SER A 3 0.30 -10.05 9.15
CA SER A 3 1.52 -10.73 8.74
C SER A 3 1.63 -10.75 7.21
N ARG A 4 2.85 -10.93 6.67
CA ARG A 4 3.09 -11.08 5.24
C ARG A 4 2.52 -12.43 4.74
N GLY A 5 2.94 -13.53 5.37
CA GLY A 5 2.42 -14.87 5.12
C GLY A 5 1.26 -15.24 6.06
N GLN A 6 0.17 -15.77 5.51
CA GLN A 6 -1.02 -16.17 6.28
C GLN A 6 -1.03 -17.65 6.69
N GLN A 7 -0.48 -18.55 5.85
CA GLN A 7 -0.67 -20.00 5.97
C GLN A 7 0.61 -20.76 6.34
N GLY A 8 1.78 -20.10 6.34
CA GLY A 8 3.05 -20.76 6.65
C GLY A 8 3.61 -21.71 5.56
N ILE A 9 3.01 -21.75 4.38
CA ILE A 9 3.37 -22.70 3.31
C ILE A 9 4.53 -22.24 2.40
N GLY A 10 4.88 -20.95 2.43
CA GLY A 10 5.70 -20.31 1.38
C GLY A 10 7.08 -20.94 1.20
N ILE A 11 7.89 -20.93 2.26
CA ILE A 11 9.26 -21.46 2.19
C ILE A 11 9.29 -22.98 2.01
N SER A 12 8.34 -23.70 2.61
CA SER A 12 8.21 -25.15 2.45
C SER A 12 7.90 -25.52 1.00
N ALA A 13 7.02 -24.77 0.33
CA ALA A 13 6.72 -24.99 -1.09
C ALA A 13 7.93 -24.71 -1.99
N ALA A 14 8.68 -23.64 -1.74
CA ALA A 14 9.90 -23.34 -2.47
C ALA A 14 10.95 -24.45 -2.30
N GLY A 15 11.13 -24.91 -1.06
CA GLY A 15 12.05 -26.00 -0.74
C GLY A 15 11.66 -27.34 -1.36
N MET A 16 10.37 -27.71 -1.31
CA MET A 16 9.88 -28.91 -2.00
C MET A 16 10.07 -28.81 -3.51
N TYR A 17 9.78 -27.65 -4.12
CA TYR A 17 9.95 -27.47 -5.56
C TYR A 17 11.43 -27.58 -5.99
N GLY A 18 12.34 -26.95 -5.23
CA GLY A 18 13.78 -27.09 -5.46
C GLY A 18 14.24 -28.54 -5.35
N HIS A 19 13.82 -29.24 -4.29
CA HIS A 19 14.13 -30.65 -4.12
C HIS A 19 13.57 -31.54 -5.24
N LEU A 20 12.33 -31.31 -5.67
CA LEU A 20 11.70 -32.10 -6.73
C LEU A 20 12.34 -31.89 -8.10
N THR A 21 12.86 -30.69 -8.38
CA THR A 21 13.45 -30.35 -9.67
C THR A 21 14.93 -30.71 -9.77
N THR A 22 15.69 -30.58 -8.67
CA THR A 22 17.15 -30.79 -8.69
C THR A 22 17.62 -32.02 -7.90
N GLY A 23 16.78 -32.57 -7.04
CA GLY A 23 17.14 -33.63 -6.09
C GLY A 23 17.99 -33.17 -4.90
N LYS A 24 18.44 -31.91 -4.89
CA LYS A 24 19.31 -31.36 -3.84
C LYS A 24 18.52 -30.98 -2.57
N PRO A 25 19.14 -31.02 -1.39
CA PRO A 25 18.52 -30.53 -0.16
C PRO A 25 18.49 -29.00 -0.11
N ILE A 26 17.71 -28.47 0.82
CA ILE A 26 17.71 -27.05 1.18
C ILE A 26 18.83 -26.85 2.20
N THR A 27 19.69 -25.87 1.98
CA THR A 27 20.74 -25.52 2.94
C THR A 27 20.33 -24.27 3.72
N ALA A 28 20.31 -24.37 5.05
CA ALA A 28 20.01 -23.24 5.94
C ALA A 28 21.15 -23.05 6.94
N ILE A 29 21.75 -21.87 6.97
CA ILE A 29 22.78 -21.50 7.95
C ILE A 29 22.18 -20.46 8.89
N SER A 30 22.23 -20.70 10.20
CA SER A 30 21.65 -19.77 11.18
C SER A 30 22.52 -19.57 12.41
N ARG A 31 22.66 -18.31 12.81
CA ARG A 31 23.25 -17.87 14.10
C ARG A 31 22.23 -17.03 14.86
N THR A 32 21.90 -17.47 16.08
CA THR A 32 20.86 -16.83 16.91
C THR A 32 21.31 -15.52 17.56
N ALA A 33 22.58 -15.40 17.93
CA ALA A 33 23.15 -14.22 18.56
C ALA A 33 24.68 -14.20 18.44
N LYS A 34 25.28 -13.03 18.69
CA LYS A 34 26.73 -12.87 18.72
C LYS A 34 27.37 -13.82 19.74
N GLY A 35 28.42 -14.52 19.33
CA GLY A 35 29.15 -15.48 20.16
C GLY A 35 28.45 -16.83 20.36
N LYS A 36 27.31 -17.08 19.70
CA LYS A 36 26.72 -18.42 19.59
C LYS A 36 27.27 -19.14 18.35
N PRO A 37 27.42 -20.47 18.39
CA PRO A 37 27.77 -21.22 17.18
C PRO A 37 26.72 -21.00 16.10
N ALA A 38 27.16 -20.94 14.85
CA ALA A 38 26.24 -20.98 13.71
C ALA A 38 26.10 -22.43 13.26
N HIS A 39 24.89 -22.86 12.95
CA HIS A 39 24.62 -24.22 12.48
C HIS A 39 24.23 -24.20 11.01
N ALA A 40 24.80 -25.11 10.23
CA ALA A 40 24.39 -25.43 8.88
C ALA A 40 23.53 -26.69 8.87
N PHE A 41 22.33 -26.58 8.31
CA PHE A 41 21.38 -27.67 8.15
C PHE A 41 21.14 -27.96 6.68
N ASP A 42 21.31 -29.21 6.28
CA ASP A 42 20.82 -29.69 4.99
C ASP A 42 19.52 -30.47 5.23
N ILE A 43 18.42 -29.91 4.73
CA ILE A 43 17.06 -30.35 5.04
C ILE A 43 16.37 -30.86 3.78
N ARG A 44 15.74 -32.04 3.89
CA ARG A 44 14.80 -32.59 2.91
C ARG A 44 13.43 -32.77 3.56
N ILE A 45 12.37 -32.74 2.78
CA ILE A 45 11.01 -33.07 3.25
C ILE A 45 10.66 -34.48 2.76
N ASN A 46 10.38 -35.39 3.68
CA ASN A 46 9.82 -36.69 3.33
C ASN A 46 8.33 -36.53 3.02
N THR A 47 7.97 -36.58 1.74
CA THR A 47 6.59 -36.35 1.28
C THR A 47 5.63 -37.47 1.68
N ARG A 48 6.11 -38.66 2.07
CA ARG A 48 5.26 -39.76 2.52
C ARG A 48 4.82 -39.59 3.97
N SER A 49 5.72 -39.22 4.87
CA SER A 49 5.41 -39.00 6.29
C SER A 49 5.05 -37.55 6.62
N ASN A 50 5.29 -36.61 5.70
CA ASN A 50 5.16 -35.17 5.92
C ASN A 50 6.04 -34.69 7.11
N GLU A 51 7.26 -35.22 7.19
CA GLU A 51 8.24 -34.90 8.22
C GLU A 51 9.55 -34.39 7.60
N PRO A 52 10.27 -33.49 8.27
CA PRO A 52 11.60 -33.08 7.84
C PRO A 52 12.61 -34.20 8.09
N GLU A 53 13.55 -34.34 7.16
CA GLU A 53 14.71 -35.21 7.26
C GLU A 53 15.97 -34.32 7.25
N ILE A 54 16.74 -34.40 8.34
CA ILE A 54 17.97 -33.64 8.51
C ILE A 54 19.12 -34.52 8.04
N LEU A 55 19.79 -34.10 6.96
CA LEU A 55 20.91 -34.82 6.36
C LEU A 55 22.25 -34.38 6.93
N ARG A 56 22.34 -33.11 7.34
CA ARG A 56 23.52 -32.49 7.96
C ARG A 56 23.07 -31.54 9.05
N ASP A 57 23.78 -31.55 10.16
CA ASP A 57 23.72 -30.57 11.25
C ASP A 57 25.13 -30.44 11.80
N GLU A 58 25.80 -29.33 11.48
CA GLU A 58 27.15 -29.06 11.96
C GLU A 58 27.38 -27.59 12.24
N GLU A 59 28.33 -27.31 13.12
CA GLU A 59 28.76 -25.95 13.38
C GLU A 59 29.65 -25.44 12.23
N VAL A 60 29.33 -24.25 11.72
CA VAL A 60 30.08 -23.60 10.63
C VAL A 60 30.45 -22.18 11.01
N ASP A 61 31.46 -21.65 10.33
CA ASP A 61 31.74 -20.22 10.37
C ASP A 61 30.64 -19.45 9.62
N PHE A 62 30.25 -18.31 10.19
CA PHE A 62 29.24 -17.43 9.63
C PHE A 62 29.67 -15.99 9.86
N ASP A 63 29.71 -15.19 8.80
CA ASP A 63 30.32 -13.86 8.82
C ASP A 63 29.55 -12.85 9.68
N LEU A 64 28.24 -13.07 9.89
CA LEU A 64 27.38 -12.13 10.60
C LEU A 64 27.25 -12.47 12.09
N ASP A 65 27.19 -11.44 12.94
CA ASP A 65 26.95 -11.59 14.39
C ASP A 65 25.65 -12.37 14.69
N HIS A 66 24.63 -12.24 13.85
CA HIS A 66 23.38 -13.01 13.90
C HIS A 66 22.69 -13.01 12.53
N GLY A 67 21.84 -13.99 12.26
CA GLY A 67 21.05 -14.05 11.03
C GLY A 67 20.75 -15.46 10.55
N THR A 68 20.04 -15.53 9.43
CA THR A 68 19.73 -16.80 8.76
C THR A 68 19.90 -16.62 7.26
N GLN A 69 20.72 -17.47 6.65
CA GLN A 69 20.86 -17.64 5.21
C GLN A 69 20.13 -18.89 4.78
N VAL A 70 19.40 -18.82 3.67
CA VAL A 70 18.71 -19.97 3.07
C VAL A 70 19.09 -20.04 1.61
N GLU A 71 19.53 -21.22 1.18
CA GLU A 71 19.89 -21.54 -0.19
C GLU A 71 19.00 -22.67 -0.70
N ILE A 72 18.40 -22.45 -1.87
CA ILE A 72 17.54 -23.41 -2.55
C ILE A 72 17.94 -23.42 -4.02
N GLU A 73 18.43 -24.57 -4.49
CA GLU A 73 18.64 -24.80 -5.91
C GLU A 73 17.35 -25.32 -6.54
N LEU A 74 16.92 -24.69 -7.63
CA LEU A 74 15.68 -25.04 -8.33
C LEU A 74 15.82 -24.79 -9.84
N GLU A 75 15.06 -25.53 -10.63
CA GLU A 75 14.91 -25.24 -12.06
C GLU A 75 13.98 -24.04 -12.27
N GLY A 76 14.43 -23.05 -13.04
CA GLY A 76 13.64 -21.84 -13.29
C GLY A 76 14.22 -20.97 -14.41
N ILE A 77 13.46 -19.96 -14.82
CA ILE A 77 13.88 -18.98 -15.83
C ILE A 77 13.91 -17.61 -15.18
N TYR A 78 15.09 -16.98 -15.19
CA TYR A 78 15.23 -15.58 -14.81
C TYR A 78 14.69 -14.69 -15.93
N LYS A 79 13.61 -13.95 -15.66
CA LYS A 79 13.00 -13.01 -16.61
C LYS A 79 13.13 -11.60 -16.10
N ARG A 80 13.57 -10.68 -16.97
CA ARG A 80 13.62 -9.24 -16.73
C ARG A 80 12.32 -8.56 -17.20
N GLY A 81 12.11 -7.34 -16.72
CA GLY A 81 10.97 -6.49 -17.10
C GLY A 81 9.75 -6.70 -16.20
N LYS A 82 8.55 -6.64 -16.76
CA LYS A 82 7.33 -6.76 -15.95
C LYS A 82 7.19 -8.17 -15.36
N ARG A 83 6.80 -8.26 -14.09
CA ARG A 83 6.67 -9.50 -13.30
C ARG A 83 8.02 -10.20 -13.08
N SER A 84 9.10 -9.41 -13.03
CA SER A 84 10.45 -9.88 -12.72
C SER A 84 10.72 -9.85 -11.21
N VAL A 85 11.81 -10.50 -10.82
CA VAL A 85 12.35 -10.40 -9.46
C VAL A 85 12.78 -8.96 -9.16
N ASP A 86 13.35 -8.25 -10.14
CA ASP A 86 13.79 -6.87 -10.01
C ASP A 86 12.64 -5.94 -9.61
N GLU A 87 11.50 -6.03 -10.32
CA GLU A 87 10.30 -5.24 -10.01
C GLU A 87 9.73 -5.61 -8.63
N TYR A 88 9.83 -6.88 -8.22
CA TYR A 88 9.37 -7.33 -6.90
C TYR A 88 10.20 -6.69 -5.79
N LEU A 89 11.51 -6.66 -5.97
CA LEU A 89 12.44 -6.09 -5.01
C LEU A 89 12.34 -4.57 -4.94
N GLN A 90 12.18 -3.90 -6.09
CA GLN A 90 11.91 -2.46 -6.12
C GLN A 90 10.62 -2.11 -5.36
N ALA A 91 9.51 -2.82 -5.64
CA ALA A 91 8.26 -2.60 -4.93
C ALA A 91 8.34 -2.99 -3.44
N THR A 92 9.11 -4.02 -3.11
CA THR A 92 9.37 -4.43 -1.72
C THR A 92 10.14 -3.34 -0.97
N ALA A 93 11.10 -2.70 -1.63
CA ALA A 93 11.87 -1.60 -1.08
C ALA A 93 11.01 -0.34 -0.88
N VAL A 94 9.97 -0.12 -1.71
CA VAL A 94 8.94 0.91 -1.48
C VAL A 94 8.07 0.58 -0.26
N ALA A 95 7.67 -0.69 -0.12
CA ALA A 95 6.80 -1.13 0.97
C ALA A 95 7.50 -1.19 2.34
N ASN A 96 8.84 -1.21 2.35
CA ASN A 96 9.66 -1.42 3.55
C ASN A 96 10.84 -0.41 3.57
N PRO A 97 10.58 0.89 3.80
CA PRO A 97 11.61 1.93 3.75
C PRO A 97 12.74 1.76 4.77
N HIS A 98 12.50 1.02 5.85
CA HIS A 98 13.48 0.69 6.89
C HIS A 98 14.45 -0.43 6.51
N CYS A 99 14.20 -1.13 5.39
CA CYS A 99 15.05 -2.23 4.94
C CYS A 99 16.09 -1.74 3.92
N GLN A 100 17.29 -2.31 4.02
CA GLN A 100 18.28 -2.28 2.95
C GLN A 100 18.17 -3.61 2.20
N VAL A 101 18.10 -3.55 0.87
CA VAL A 101 18.03 -4.75 0.02
C VAL A 101 19.20 -4.71 -0.95
N THR A 102 20.01 -5.77 -0.95
CA THR A 102 21.05 -5.99 -1.94
C THR A 102 20.67 -7.22 -2.75
N PHE A 103 20.66 -7.08 -4.06
CA PHE A 103 20.33 -8.15 -4.99
C PHE A 103 21.45 -8.33 -5.99
N ILE A 104 21.84 -9.58 -6.20
CA ILE A 104 22.82 -9.99 -7.19
C ILE A 104 22.06 -10.91 -8.15
N ALA A 105 21.82 -10.44 -9.36
CA ALA A 105 21.12 -11.19 -10.39
C ALA A 105 21.98 -12.36 -10.92
N PRO A 106 21.37 -13.37 -11.56
CA PRO A 106 22.10 -14.50 -12.14
C PRO A 106 23.15 -14.10 -13.21
N ASP A 107 22.96 -12.96 -13.87
CA ASP A 107 23.92 -12.40 -14.83
C ASP A 107 25.01 -11.54 -14.18
N GLY A 108 25.02 -11.43 -12.85
CA GLY A 108 26.01 -10.70 -12.06
C GLY A 108 25.69 -9.22 -11.85
N GLU A 109 24.61 -8.68 -12.45
CA GLU A 109 24.19 -7.32 -12.17
C GLU A 109 23.78 -7.15 -10.70
N LYS A 110 24.19 -6.03 -10.10
CA LYS A 110 23.91 -5.74 -8.70
C LYS A 110 22.92 -4.59 -8.60
N ALA A 111 21.82 -4.82 -7.89
CA ALA A 111 20.89 -3.78 -7.48
C ALA A 111 21.03 -3.54 -5.98
N PHE A 112 21.18 -2.26 -5.61
CA PHE A 112 21.31 -1.84 -4.22
C PHE A 112 20.21 -0.83 -3.87
N TYR A 113 19.37 -1.20 -2.92
CA TYR A 113 18.30 -0.38 -2.40
C TYR A 113 18.63 0.00 -0.96
N PRO A 114 19.21 1.20 -0.70
CA PRO A 114 19.50 1.66 0.65
C PRO A 114 18.22 1.89 1.44
N ARG A 115 18.34 1.96 2.78
CA ARG A 115 17.21 2.38 3.64
C ARG A 115 16.79 3.79 3.27
N ALA A 116 15.49 4.01 3.17
CA ALA A 116 14.90 5.34 3.00
C ALA A 116 14.54 5.98 4.35
N ALA A 117 14.35 5.17 5.40
CA ALA A 117 14.08 5.62 6.76
C ALA A 117 14.75 4.69 7.78
N GLU A 118 14.97 5.18 9.01
CA GLU A 118 15.46 4.36 10.12
C GLU A 118 14.32 3.90 11.05
N GLU A 119 13.16 4.56 10.97
CA GLU A 119 12.01 4.25 11.81
C GLU A 119 11.45 2.86 11.51
N LEU A 120 11.35 2.03 12.56
CA LEU A 120 10.82 0.68 12.46
C LEU A 120 9.29 0.68 12.47
N PRO A 121 8.65 -0.26 11.73
CA PRO A 121 7.22 -0.48 11.80
C PRO A 121 6.73 -0.75 13.22
N ILE A 122 5.55 -0.23 13.55
CA ILE A 122 4.83 -0.61 14.78
C ILE A 122 4.52 -2.11 14.71
N GLU A 123 4.86 -2.85 15.76
CA GLU A 123 4.62 -4.29 15.80
C GLU A 123 3.12 -4.60 15.93
N ALA A 124 2.60 -5.42 15.00
CA ALA A 124 1.21 -5.84 15.00
C ALA A 124 0.93 -6.82 16.15
N ARG A 125 -0.05 -6.49 17.00
CA ARG A 125 -0.45 -7.35 18.12
C ARG A 125 -1.46 -8.42 17.71
N GLU A 126 -1.39 -9.57 18.36
CA GLU A 126 -2.40 -10.61 18.17
C GLU A 126 -3.72 -10.23 18.83
N ILE A 127 -4.81 -10.48 18.13
CA ILE A 127 -6.17 -10.22 18.59
C ILE A 127 -7.00 -11.49 18.41
N LYS A 128 -7.98 -11.65 19.29
CA LYS A 128 -9.00 -12.70 19.16
C LYS A 128 -9.88 -12.44 17.94
N PRO A 129 -10.39 -13.49 17.28
CA PRO A 129 -11.28 -13.34 16.14
C PRO A 129 -12.53 -12.54 16.54
N HIS A 130 -13.01 -11.71 15.61
CA HIS A 130 -14.27 -11.02 15.79
C HIS A 130 -15.42 -11.92 15.30
N PRO A 131 -16.57 -12.01 15.99
CA PRO A 131 -17.65 -12.93 15.62
C PRO A 131 -18.16 -12.78 14.18
N HIS A 132 -18.24 -11.55 13.67
CA HIS A 132 -18.65 -11.30 12.27
C HIS A 132 -17.70 -11.90 11.23
N GLY A 133 -16.43 -12.09 11.57
CA GLY A 133 -15.41 -12.61 10.64
C GLY A 133 -15.22 -14.11 10.69
N VAL A 134 -16.02 -14.81 11.48
CA VAL A 134 -15.90 -16.26 11.64
C VAL A 134 -16.97 -16.95 10.81
N GLU A 135 -16.53 -17.84 9.93
CA GLU A 135 -17.40 -18.73 9.15
C GLU A 135 -17.99 -19.83 10.04
N LEU A 136 -19.13 -20.40 9.65
CA LEU A 136 -19.88 -21.36 10.47
C LEU A 136 -19.01 -22.53 10.98
N GLY A 137 -18.23 -23.16 10.10
CA GLY A 137 -17.37 -24.28 10.48
C GLY A 137 -16.28 -23.89 11.48
N MET A 138 -15.73 -22.67 11.37
CA MET A 138 -14.76 -22.16 12.32
C MET A 138 -15.42 -21.81 13.66
N LEU A 139 -16.64 -21.26 13.64
CA LEU A 139 -17.42 -21.01 14.86
C LEU A 139 -17.70 -22.32 15.60
N MET A 140 -18.11 -23.36 14.87
CA MET A 140 -18.30 -24.70 15.43
C MET A 140 -17.03 -25.23 16.07
N LYS A 141 -15.90 -25.14 15.36
CA LYS A 141 -14.60 -25.58 15.86
C LYS A 141 -14.18 -24.81 17.12
N ILE A 142 -14.28 -23.49 17.12
CA ILE A 142 -13.95 -22.65 18.29
C ILE A 142 -14.81 -23.03 19.49
N ILE A 143 -16.13 -23.22 19.30
CA ILE A 143 -17.03 -23.63 20.37
C ILE A 143 -16.69 -25.04 20.87
N GLN A 144 -16.30 -25.97 20.01
CA GLN A 144 -15.94 -27.33 20.43
C GLN A 144 -14.58 -27.41 21.15
N ASP A 145 -13.59 -26.64 20.69
CA ASP A 145 -12.21 -26.65 21.18
C ASP A 145 -12.00 -25.75 22.42
N THR A 146 -12.99 -24.91 22.76
CA THR A 146 -12.89 -23.98 23.89
C THR A 146 -12.69 -24.70 25.24
N ARG A 147 -11.93 -24.07 26.12
CA ARG A 147 -11.80 -24.47 27.54
C ARG A 147 -12.88 -23.86 28.43
N ALA A 148 -13.71 -22.97 27.89
CA ALA A 148 -14.74 -22.29 28.66
C ALA A 148 -15.85 -23.27 29.12
N PRO A 149 -16.41 -23.09 30.33
CA PRO A 149 -17.40 -24.03 30.89
C PRO A 149 -18.77 -23.96 30.20
N THR A 150 -19.10 -22.82 29.56
CA THR A 150 -20.39 -22.58 28.90
C THR A 150 -20.19 -21.89 27.56
N ILE A 151 -21.15 -22.03 26.64
CA ILE A 151 -21.14 -21.31 25.35
C ILE A 151 -21.09 -19.80 25.59
N LYS A 152 -21.81 -19.31 26.62
CA LYS A 152 -21.77 -17.90 27.02
C LYS A 152 -20.34 -17.44 27.35
N SER A 153 -19.64 -18.21 28.17
CA SER A 153 -18.25 -17.91 28.54
C SER A 153 -17.31 -18.04 27.35
N ALA A 154 -17.54 -18.98 26.42
CA ALA A 154 -16.74 -19.11 25.20
C ALA A 154 -16.89 -17.86 24.31
N LEU A 155 -18.12 -17.36 24.15
CA LEU A 155 -18.39 -16.15 23.39
C LEU A 155 -17.67 -14.92 23.95
N THR A 156 -17.53 -14.81 25.27
CA THR A 156 -16.82 -13.68 25.90
C THR A 156 -15.30 -13.89 26.00
N SER A 157 -14.83 -15.13 26.16
CA SER A 157 -13.40 -15.41 26.31
C SER A 157 -12.67 -15.55 24.99
N ASP A 158 -13.29 -16.10 23.94
CA ASP A 158 -12.57 -16.53 22.73
C ASP A 158 -12.76 -15.55 21.56
N PHE A 159 -13.73 -14.64 21.67
CA PHE A 159 -13.99 -13.62 20.67
C PHE A 159 -13.64 -12.22 21.18
N SER A 160 -13.23 -11.35 20.26
CA SER A 160 -13.07 -9.94 20.57
C SER A 160 -14.43 -9.23 20.62
N ARG A 161 -14.55 -8.22 21.50
CA ARG A 161 -15.68 -7.28 21.54
C ARG A 161 -17.06 -7.88 21.82
N VAL A 162 -17.10 -9.06 22.45
CA VAL A 162 -18.34 -9.65 22.97
C VAL A 162 -18.38 -9.50 24.50
N SER A 163 -19.34 -8.73 25.00
CA SER A 163 -19.55 -8.57 26.44
C SER A 163 -20.50 -9.63 27.00
N ASP A 164 -20.53 -9.77 28.32
CA ASP A 164 -21.46 -10.67 29.02
C ASP A 164 -22.93 -10.40 28.65
N LYS A 165 -23.30 -9.11 28.56
CA LYS A 165 -24.63 -8.67 28.12
C LYS A 165 -24.93 -9.13 26.69
N VAL A 166 -24.02 -8.84 25.75
CA VAL A 166 -24.18 -9.19 24.34
C VAL A 166 -24.27 -10.71 24.16
N SER A 167 -23.39 -11.48 24.82
CA SER A 167 -23.42 -12.95 24.76
C SER A 167 -24.75 -13.53 25.25
N THR A 168 -25.31 -12.97 26.34
CA THR A 168 -26.61 -13.40 26.89
C THR A 168 -27.73 -13.11 25.90
N GLU A 169 -27.75 -11.93 25.29
CA GLU A 169 -28.74 -11.57 24.28
C GLU A 169 -28.66 -12.46 23.03
N LEU A 170 -27.45 -12.69 22.51
CA LEU A 170 -27.22 -13.58 21.35
C LEU A 170 -27.75 -15.00 21.59
N LEU A 171 -27.49 -15.55 22.78
CA LEU A 171 -27.95 -16.90 23.13
C LEU A 171 -29.47 -16.97 23.33
N LYS A 172 -30.07 -15.94 23.93
CA LYS A 172 -31.53 -15.85 24.07
C LYS A 172 -32.21 -15.79 22.69
N GLU A 173 -31.72 -14.95 21.80
CA GLU A 173 -32.24 -14.84 20.42
C GLU A 173 -32.05 -16.16 19.64
N ALA A 174 -30.96 -16.90 19.90
CA ALA A 174 -30.68 -18.19 19.26
C ALA A 174 -31.47 -19.38 19.85
N ASN A 175 -32.24 -19.13 20.92
CA ASN A 175 -32.90 -20.14 21.75
C ASN A 175 -31.91 -21.19 22.29
N ILE A 176 -30.79 -20.72 22.84
CA ILE A 176 -29.74 -21.53 23.46
C ILE A 176 -29.65 -21.18 24.94
N SER A 177 -29.65 -22.19 25.81
CA SER A 177 -29.46 -21.98 27.25
C SER A 177 -28.10 -21.37 27.55
N VAL A 178 -28.07 -20.32 28.38
CA VAL A 178 -26.83 -19.66 28.82
C VAL A 178 -25.91 -20.58 29.64
N ARG A 179 -26.45 -21.67 30.19
CA ARG A 179 -25.71 -22.70 30.94
C ARG A 179 -25.29 -23.88 30.06
N LYS A 180 -25.62 -23.86 28.76
CA LYS A 180 -25.29 -24.95 27.85
C LYS A 180 -23.77 -25.08 27.73
N LYS A 181 -23.29 -26.32 27.86
CA LYS A 181 -21.86 -26.62 27.72
C LYS A 181 -21.47 -26.61 26.24
N PRO A 182 -20.26 -26.16 25.89
CA PRO A 182 -19.85 -26.11 24.48
C PRO A 182 -19.80 -27.49 23.80
N ARG A 183 -19.41 -28.54 24.53
CA ARG A 183 -19.39 -29.92 24.04
C ARG A 183 -20.76 -30.50 23.69
N ASP A 184 -21.83 -29.95 24.28
CA ASP A 184 -23.21 -30.40 24.06
C ASP A 184 -23.92 -29.55 22.99
N ALA A 185 -23.21 -28.62 22.35
CA ALA A 185 -23.76 -27.72 21.34
C ALA A 185 -24.09 -28.49 20.05
N MET A 186 -25.37 -28.45 19.65
CA MET A 186 -25.81 -29.09 18.42
C MET A 186 -25.45 -28.22 17.20
N PRO A 187 -25.09 -28.81 16.05
CA PRO A 187 -24.76 -28.05 14.85
C PRO A 187 -25.83 -27.03 14.43
N ALA A 188 -27.10 -27.42 14.50
CA ALA A 188 -28.23 -26.55 14.18
C ALA A 188 -28.38 -25.35 15.14
N GLU A 189 -27.94 -25.47 16.39
CA GLU A 189 -27.92 -24.35 17.34
C GLU A 189 -26.82 -23.35 16.98
N ILE A 190 -25.63 -23.85 16.65
CA ILE A 190 -24.49 -23.00 16.26
C ILE A 190 -24.79 -22.28 14.95
N GLU A 191 -25.47 -22.94 14.01
CA GLU A 191 -25.93 -22.30 12.77
C GLU A 191 -26.91 -21.14 13.05
N ARG A 192 -27.89 -21.32 13.95
CA ARG A 192 -28.79 -20.24 14.35
C ARG A 192 -28.03 -19.08 15.00
N LEU A 193 -27.11 -19.39 15.91
CA LEU A 193 -26.26 -18.40 16.57
C LEU A 193 -25.43 -17.61 15.55
N HIS A 194 -24.83 -18.29 14.56
CA HIS A 194 -24.07 -17.65 13.48
C HIS A 194 -24.93 -16.66 12.69
N LYS A 195 -26.13 -17.07 12.27
CA LYS A 195 -27.07 -16.20 11.53
C LYS A 195 -27.47 -14.96 12.33
N ILE A 196 -27.62 -15.08 13.65
CA ILE A 196 -27.95 -13.95 14.53
C ILE A 196 -26.75 -13.00 14.69
N ILE A 197 -25.55 -13.56 14.91
CA ILE A 197 -24.31 -12.77 14.99
C ILE A 197 -24.15 -11.89 13.75
N GLN A 198 -24.39 -12.43 12.55
CA GLN A 198 -24.26 -11.69 11.29
C GLN A 198 -25.27 -10.55 11.13
N LYS A 199 -26.41 -10.61 11.82
CA LYS A 199 -27.45 -9.55 11.78
C LYS A 199 -27.27 -8.49 12.87
N LYS A 200 -26.61 -8.84 13.98
CA LYS A 200 -26.48 -7.96 15.14
C LYS A 200 -25.32 -6.99 14.98
N GLN A 201 -25.54 -5.73 15.37
CA GLN A 201 -24.49 -4.73 15.41
C GLN A 201 -23.60 -4.97 16.64
N LEU A 202 -22.32 -5.26 16.39
CA LEU A 202 -21.30 -5.46 17.43
C LEU A 202 -20.29 -4.32 17.39
N LEU A 203 -19.56 -4.15 18.50
CA LEU A 203 -18.47 -3.17 18.57
C LEU A 203 -17.34 -3.58 17.62
N ALA A 204 -16.76 -2.61 16.92
CA ALA A 204 -15.68 -2.86 15.98
C ALA A 204 -14.45 -3.52 16.65
N PRO A 205 -13.78 -4.46 15.97
CA PRO A 205 -12.57 -5.10 16.45
C PRO A 205 -11.45 -4.08 16.77
N PRO A 206 -10.52 -4.42 17.67
CA PRO A 206 -9.32 -3.62 17.91
C PRO A 206 -8.47 -3.46 16.64
N THR A 207 -7.83 -2.31 16.49
CA THR A 207 -7.01 -1.95 15.31
C THR A 207 -5.51 -2.08 15.54
N ASN A 208 -5.08 -2.33 16.78
CA ASN A 208 -3.68 -2.55 17.17
C ASN A 208 -3.06 -3.84 16.60
N CYS A 209 -3.84 -4.62 15.84
CA CYS A 209 -3.36 -5.74 15.05
C CYS A 209 -2.84 -5.35 13.67
N LEU A 210 -2.91 -4.06 13.31
CA LEU A 210 -2.44 -3.50 12.06
C LEU A 210 -1.07 -2.83 12.25
N SER A 211 -0.27 -2.87 11.19
CA SER A 211 1.05 -2.29 11.04
C SER A 211 1.13 -1.65 9.63
N PRO A 212 0.43 -0.53 9.41
CA PRO A 212 0.50 0.23 8.15
C PRO A 212 1.93 0.77 7.94
N ILE A 213 2.25 1.23 6.73
CA ILE A 213 3.53 1.86 6.39
C ILE A 213 3.63 3.24 7.07
N GLY A 214 2.59 4.06 7.01
CA GLY A 214 2.55 5.45 7.47
C GLY A 214 2.66 6.44 6.30
N GLU A 215 2.00 7.60 6.41
CA GLU A 215 1.98 8.63 5.35
C GLU A 215 3.37 9.15 5.03
N ASP A 216 4.15 9.48 6.06
CA ASP A 216 5.48 10.06 5.92
C ASP A 216 6.49 9.04 5.38
N LEU A 217 6.49 7.83 5.95
CA LEU A 217 7.36 6.74 5.49
C LEU A 217 7.05 6.34 4.04
N LEU A 218 5.77 6.30 3.65
CA LEU A 218 5.39 6.03 2.26
C LEU A 218 5.83 7.17 1.33
N ARG A 219 5.76 8.43 1.78
CA ARG A 219 6.21 9.60 1.02
C ARG A 219 7.70 9.53 0.76
N THR A 220 8.51 9.44 1.82
CA THR A 220 9.97 9.32 1.74
C THR A 220 10.38 8.12 0.89
N SER A 221 9.64 7.01 0.99
CA SER A 221 9.92 5.83 0.20
C SER A 221 9.61 6.01 -1.29
N LEU A 222 8.62 6.80 -1.68
CA LEU A 222 8.34 7.08 -3.08
C LEU A 222 9.33 8.10 -3.66
N GLU A 223 9.64 9.15 -2.90
CA GLU A 223 10.63 10.19 -3.28
C GLU A 223 12.02 9.61 -3.49
N SER A 224 12.43 8.65 -2.65
CA SER A 224 13.75 8.00 -2.78
C SER A 224 13.83 6.98 -3.93
N ARG A 225 12.69 6.51 -4.46
CA ARG A 225 12.64 5.42 -5.44
C ARG A 225 12.25 5.87 -6.83
N TYR A 226 11.54 6.97 -6.94
CA TYR A 226 11.11 7.55 -8.19
C TYR A 226 11.66 8.96 -8.32
N GLU A 227 12.20 9.29 -9.49
CA GLU A 227 12.62 10.65 -9.83
C GLU A 227 11.40 11.52 -10.17
N CYS A 228 10.52 11.72 -9.19
CA CYS A 228 9.31 12.53 -9.30
C CYS A 228 9.52 13.96 -8.79
N GLU A 229 8.65 14.87 -9.19
CA GLU A 229 8.65 16.27 -8.73
C GLU A 229 7.97 16.40 -7.37
N LEU A 230 6.87 15.66 -7.18
CA LEU A 230 6.06 15.70 -5.96
C LEU A 230 5.46 14.34 -5.63
N VAL A 231 5.25 14.12 -4.34
CA VAL A 231 4.53 12.96 -3.81
C VAL A 231 3.36 13.41 -2.92
N PHE A 232 2.21 12.75 -3.03
CA PHE A 232 1.06 12.96 -2.18
C PHE A 232 0.65 11.64 -1.52
N THR A 233 0.67 11.57 -0.20
CA THR A 233 0.33 10.36 0.56
C THR A 233 -0.85 10.58 1.50
N ARG A 234 -1.67 9.53 1.68
CA ARG A 234 -2.77 9.50 2.64
C ARG A 234 -2.93 8.10 3.25
N THR A 235 -3.07 8.04 4.56
CA THR A 235 -3.35 6.86 5.38
C THR A 235 -4.69 7.06 6.05
N ARG A 236 -5.69 6.30 5.59
CA ARG A 236 -7.06 6.42 6.09
C ARG A 236 -7.16 5.91 7.52
N ARG A 237 -8.24 6.30 8.20
CA ARG A 237 -8.62 5.66 9.47
C ARG A 237 -8.94 4.18 9.23
N PRO A 238 -8.62 3.26 10.15
CA PRO A 238 -8.97 1.86 10.01
C PRO A 238 -10.48 1.66 9.85
N ALA A 239 -10.85 0.76 8.96
CA ALA A 239 -12.21 0.30 8.71
C ALA A 239 -12.30 -1.21 8.95
N VAL A 240 -13.50 -1.78 8.82
CA VAL A 240 -13.75 -3.20 9.11
C VAL A 240 -14.52 -3.81 7.94
N TYR A 241 -14.09 -4.97 7.49
CA TYR A 241 -14.83 -5.79 6.52
C TYR A 241 -14.99 -7.19 7.09
N ARG A 242 -16.19 -7.77 7.09
CA ARG A 242 -16.46 -9.10 7.67
C ARG A 242 -15.73 -9.31 9.02
N GLY A 243 -15.85 -8.37 9.97
CA GLY A 243 -15.17 -8.46 11.28
C GLY A 243 -13.63 -8.38 11.27
N ASN A 244 -12.97 -8.20 10.12
CA ASN A 244 -11.53 -8.02 10.01
C ASN A 244 -11.19 -6.53 9.87
N PRO A 245 -10.39 -5.96 10.78
CA PRO A 245 -9.93 -4.58 10.65
C PRO A 245 -8.95 -4.49 9.47
N PHE A 246 -9.03 -3.40 8.72
CA PHE A 246 -8.11 -3.09 7.65
C PHE A 246 -7.87 -1.58 7.57
N GLN A 247 -6.77 -1.18 6.96
CA GLN A 247 -6.41 0.21 6.75
C GLN A 247 -5.85 0.37 5.34
N ILE A 248 -6.22 1.46 4.68
CA ILE A 248 -5.81 1.77 3.31
C ILE A 248 -4.86 2.95 3.32
N GLU A 249 -3.78 2.82 2.56
CA GLU A 249 -2.80 3.87 2.33
C GLU A 249 -2.60 4.05 0.84
N VAL A 250 -2.50 5.30 0.41
CA VAL A 250 -2.31 5.67 -1.00
C VAL A 250 -1.15 6.65 -1.10
N GLY A 251 -0.33 6.49 -2.12
CA GLY A 251 0.70 7.43 -2.51
C GLY A 251 0.62 7.73 -4.01
N LEU A 252 0.68 8.99 -4.39
CA LEU A 252 0.78 9.43 -5.79
C LEU A 252 2.11 10.13 -5.99
N ALA A 253 2.99 9.57 -6.82
CA ALA A 253 4.20 10.26 -7.26
C ALA A 253 3.95 10.85 -8.65
N TYR A 254 4.26 12.13 -8.86
CA TYR A 254 3.93 12.86 -10.08
C TYR A 254 5.10 13.70 -10.61
N GLY A 255 5.22 13.79 -11.93
CA GLY A 255 6.17 14.67 -12.61
C GLY A 255 7.61 14.16 -12.64
N GLY A 256 8.57 15.07 -12.73
CA GLY A 256 10.00 14.74 -12.80
C GLY A 256 10.39 14.01 -14.09
N LYS A 257 11.12 12.90 -13.97
CA LYS A 257 11.53 12.04 -15.10
C LYS A 257 10.55 10.91 -15.40
N LEU A 258 9.37 10.91 -14.76
CA LEU A 258 8.33 9.92 -15.06
C LEU A 258 7.81 10.10 -16.50
N PRO A 259 7.45 9.00 -17.21
CA PRO A 259 7.00 9.08 -18.60
C PRO A 259 5.68 9.85 -18.77
N VAL A 260 5.69 10.91 -19.59
CA VAL A 260 4.50 11.77 -19.78
C VAL A 260 3.41 11.08 -20.62
N ASP A 261 3.82 10.37 -21.68
CA ASP A 261 2.92 9.73 -22.64
C ASP A 261 2.76 8.22 -22.37
N ALA A 262 2.60 7.86 -21.08
CA ALA A 262 2.35 6.48 -20.67
C ALA A 262 1.16 6.40 -19.71
N LEU A 263 0.57 5.20 -19.62
CA LEU A 263 -0.36 4.87 -18.55
C LEU A 263 0.39 4.87 -17.22
N ALA A 264 -0.26 5.39 -16.19
CA ALA A 264 0.29 5.41 -14.84
C ALA A 264 0.66 4.01 -14.37
N GLU A 265 1.81 3.90 -13.73
CA GLU A 265 2.24 2.69 -13.05
C GLU A 265 1.42 2.51 -11.76
N VAL A 266 0.98 1.28 -11.46
CA VAL A 266 0.19 1.01 -10.25
C VAL A 266 0.93 0.00 -9.38
N LEU A 267 1.51 0.48 -8.29
CA LEU A 267 2.08 -0.33 -7.22
C LEU A 267 0.95 -0.82 -6.31
N ARG A 268 0.73 -2.13 -6.29
CA ARG A 268 -0.29 -2.77 -5.47
C ARG A 268 0.39 -3.50 -4.32
N LEU A 269 0.08 -3.10 -3.09
CA LEU A 269 0.70 -3.66 -1.89
C LEU A 269 -0.38 -4.26 -0.98
N ALA A 270 -0.11 -5.43 -0.41
CA ALA A 270 -0.91 -6.03 0.65
C ALA A 270 0.00 -6.46 1.80
N ASN A 271 -0.25 -5.97 3.01
CA ASN A 271 0.58 -6.24 4.19
C ASN A 271 2.09 -6.06 3.94
N ARG A 272 2.46 -4.97 3.26
CA ARG A 272 3.85 -4.64 2.85
C ARG A 272 4.48 -5.64 1.86
N VAL A 273 3.66 -6.42 1.16
CA VAL A 273 4.07 -7.36 0.09
C VAL A 273 3.55 -6.86 -1.26
N PRO A 274 4.40 -6.75 -2.29
CA PRO A 274 3.97 -6.41 -3.64
C PRO A 274 3.10 -7.49 -4.29
N LEU A 275 2.07 -7.06 -5.01
CA LEU A 275 1.25 -7.91 -5.86
C LEU A 275 1.64 -7.66 -7.32
N GLN A 276 2.31 -8.61 -7.96
CA GLN A 276 2.86 -8.41 -9.31
C GLN A 276 1.96 -8.94 -10.41
N TYR A 277 1.33 -10.09 -10.20
CA TYR A 277 0.52 -10.72 -11.24
C TYR A 277 -0.91 -10.22 -11.20
N GLN A 278 -1.64 -10.44 -12.29
CA GLN A 278 -3.04 -10.01 -12.42
C GLN A 278 -3.26 -8.51 -12.15
N ALA A 279 -2.41 -7.65 -12.73
CA ALA A 279 -2.41 -6.20 -12.51
C ALA A 279 -3.77 -5.50 -12.68
N ASN A 280 -4.60 -5.99 -13.61
CA ASN A 280 -5.93 -5.43 -13.88
C ASN A 280 -7.05 -6.06 -13.03
N ALA A 281 -6.73 -7.02 -12.16
CA ALA A 281 -7.69 -7.73 -11.34
C ALA A 281 -7.74 -7.18 -9.91
N GLY A 282 -8.88 -7.42 -9.27
CA GLY A 282 -9.08 -7.15 -7.85
C GLY A 282 -9.45 -5.72 -7.49
N ALA A 283 -9.67 -5.51 -6.20
CA ALA A 283 -10.21 -4.28 -5.63
C ALA A 283 -9.38 -3.05 -5.96
N ILE A 284 -8.05 -3.16 -5.92
CA ILE A 284 -7.14 -2.03 -6.16
C ILE A 284 -7.29 -1.54 -7.61
N ALA A 285 -7.18 -2.42 -8.60
CA ALA A 285 -7.31 -2.05 -10.00
C ALA A 285 -8.68 -1.42 -10.28
N LYS A 286 -9.76 -2.02 -9.75
CA LYS A 286 -11.12 -1.48 -9.85
C LYS A 286 -11.26 -0.10 -9.18
N ALA A 287 -10.63 0.11 -8.03
CA ALA A 287 -10.67 1.39 -7.34
C ALA A 287 -9.95 2.47 -8.14
N VAL A 288 -8.73 2.19 -8.61
CA VAL A 288 -7.91 3.13 -9.40
C VAL A 288 -8.59 3.50 -10.72
N MET A 289 -9.06 2.52 -11.49
CA MET A 289 -9.77 2.77 -12.76
C MET A 289 -11.14 3.44 -12.54
N GLY A 290 -11.77 3.23 -11.38
CA GLY A 290 -13.08 3.80 -11.04
C GLY A 290 -13.03 5.25 -10.56
N VAL A 291 -11.84 5.81 -10.33
CA VAL A 291 -11.66 7.24 -10.07
C VAL A 291 -11.68 8.00 -11.39
N ASP A 292 -12.41 9.13 -11.44
CA ASP A 292 -12.45 10.01 -12.61
C ASP A 292 -11.29 11.00 -12.56
N TRP A 293 -10.14 10.57 -13.09
CA TRP A 293 -8.89 11.33 -13.03
C TRP A 293 -8.91 12.61 -13.89
N LYS A 294 -9.88 12.73 -14.81
CA LYS A 294 -10.08 13.95 -15.60
C LYS A 294 -10.39 15.15 -14.72
N ASN A 295 -11.17 14.94 -13.65
CA ASN A 295 -11.49 15.97 -12.67
C ASN A 295 -10.27 16.42 -11.87
N TYR A 296 -9.19 15.63 -11.88
CA TYR A 296 -7.93 15.93 -11.23
C TYR A 296 -6.83 16.43 -12.18
N GLY A 297 -7.17 16.68 -13.45
CA GLY A 297 -6.24 17.27 -14.42
C GLY A 297 -5.40 16.26 -15.21
N LEU A 298 -5.72 14.97 -15.14
CA LEU A 298 -5.07 13.92 -15.93
C LEU A 298 -5.95 13.47 -17.11
N GLN A 299 -5.34 12.87 -18.12
CA GLN A 299 -6.08 12.24 -19.20
C GLN A 299 -6.45 10.80 -18.82
N GLN A 300 -7.61 10.32 -19.24
CA GLN A 300 -8.04 8.94 -18.95
C GLN A 300 -9.04 8.46 -20.01
N ALA A 301 -8.75 7.32 -20.65
CA ALA A 301 -9.72 6.62 -21.49
C ALA A 301 -10.72 5.83 -20.63
N ARG A 302 -11.92 5.56 -21.17
CA ARG A 302 -12.98 4.87 -20.41
C ARG A 302 -12.50 3.46 -20.01
N GLY A 303 -12.49 3.18 -18.71
CA GLY A 303 -12.07 1.88 -18.17
C GLY A 303 -10.56 1.63 -18.21
N ALA A 304 -9.75 2.66 -18.48
CA ALA A 304 -8.29 2.57 -18.45
C ALA A 304 -7.72 3.27 -17.21
N LEU A 305 -6.43 3.03 -16.96
CA LEU A 305 -5.65 3.83 -16.02
C LEU A 305 -5.49 5.27 -16.54
N PRO A 306 -5.26 6.25 -15.65
CA PRO A 306 -4.90 7.59 -16.10
C PRO A 306 -3.57 7.58 -16.87
N SER A 307 -3.46 8.49 -17.84
CA SER A 307 -2.24 8.74 -18.60
C SER A 307 -1.55 9.99 -18.07
N GLY A 308 -0.23 9.91 -17.91
CA GLY A 308 0.59 11.00 -17.42
C GLY A 308 1.82 10.51 -16.66
N PRO A 309 2.73 11.43 -16.28
CA PRO A 309 3.94 11.13 -15.52
C PRO A 309 3.59 10.82 -14.06
N MET A 310 2.99 9.65 -13.80
CA MET A 310 2.43 9.30 -12.50
C MET A 310 2.65 7.84 -12.12
N VAL A 311 2.96 7.62 -10.84
CA VAL A 311 2.92 6.32 -10.17
C VAL A 311 1.88 6.37 -9.06
N ILE A 312 1.03 5.35 -9.00
CA ILE A 312 -0.02 5.19 -7.99
C ILE A 312 0.33 4.00 -7.11
N CYS A 313 0.64 4.25 -5.84
CA CYS A 313 0.79 3.22 -4.84
C CYS A 313 -0.50 3.07 -4.03
N VAL A 314 -1.02 1.85 -3.91
CA VAL A 314 -2.16 1.53 -3.05
C VAL A 314 -1.78 0.35 -2.16
N HIS A 315 -1.83 0.56 -0.85
CA HIS A 315 -1.54 -0.43 0.16
C HIS A 315 -2.79 -0.76 0.98
N ILE A 316 -3.03 -2.05 1.21
CA ILE A 316 -3.97 -2.55 2.21
C ILE A 316 -3.22 -3.27 3.33
N ALA A 317 -3.38 -2.78 4.55
CA ALA A 317 -2.92 -3.42 5.78
C ALA A 317 -4.12 -4.09 6.46
N SER A 318 -4.05 -5.40 6.72
CA SER A 318 -5.09 -6.13 7.45
C SER A 318 -4.56 -7.36 8.18
N ALA A 319 -5.24 -7.74 9.27
CA ALA A 319 -4.99 -9.00 9.96
C ALA A 319 -5.26 -10.22 9.06
N TRP A 320 -6.20 -10.09 8.13
CA TRP A 320 -6.49 -11.07 7.10
C TRP A 320 -6.76 -10.27 5.84
N VAL A 321 -6.03 -10.50 4.75
CA VAL A 321 -6.28 -9.82 3.47
C VAL A 321 -7.16 -10.75 2.63
N PRO A 322 -8.27 -10.29 2.05
CA PRO A 322 -9.12 -11.15 1.26
C PRO A 322 -8.52 -11.26 -0.15
N PHE A 323 -7.87 -12.38 -0.45
CA PHE A 323 -7.36 -12.65 -1.79
C PHE A 323 -8.42 -13.32 -2.67
N THR A 324 -8.35 -13.12 -3.99
CA THR A 324 -9.23 -13.78 -4.97
C THR A 324 -8.90 -15.25 -5.18
N SER A 325 -7.64 -15.64 -4.96
CA SER A 325 -7.14 -17.01 -5.05
C SER A 325 -6.06 -17.26 -4.01
N GLU A 326 -5.70 -18.53 -3.85
CA GLU A 326 -4.65 -19.03 -2.97
C GLU A 326 -3.26 -18.51 -3.35
N SER A 327 -3.08 -18.10 -4.62
CA SER A 327 -1.84 -17.49 -5.13
C SER A 327 -1.60 -16.07 -4.62
N LYS A 328 -2.61 -15.41 -4.03
CA LYS A 328 -2.51 -14.08 -3.39
C LYS A 328 -2.11 -12.91 -4.30
N GLU A 329 -2.47 -12.98 -5.57
CA GLU A 329 -2.07 -11.97 -6.57
C GLU A 329 -3.02 -10.78 -6.71
N ALA A 330 -4.24 -10.90 -6.18
CA ALA A 330 -5.24 -9.84 -6.25
C ALA A 330 -6.15 -9.85 -5.01
N VAL A 331 -6.52 -8.65 -4.57
CA VAL A 331 -7.44 -8.42 -3.44
C VAL A 331 -8.89 -8.55 -3.94
N ALA A 332 -9.73 -9.27 -3.23
CA ALA A 332 -11.13 -9.50 -3.60
C ALA A 332 -12.00 -8.24 -3.45
N HIS A 333 -13.10 -8.18 -4.22
CA HIS A 333 -13.96 -7.01 -4.30
C HIS A 333 -14.99 -6.94 -3.16
N TYR A 334 -14.58 -6.39 -2.01
CA TYR A 334 -15.51 -6.01 -0.95
C TYR A 334 -15.91 -4.54 -1.08
N PRO A 335 -17.21 -4.18 -1.01
CA PRO A 335 -17.67 -2.80 -1.12
C PRO A 335 -16.97 -1.83 -0.15
N GLU A 336 -16.75 -2.27 1.09
CA GLU A 336 -16.09 -1.50 2.15
C GLU A 336 -14.63 -1.19 1.79
N ILE A 337 -13.91 -2.19 1.27
CA ILE A 337 -12.51 -2.04 0.85
C ILE A 337 -12.41 -1.10 -0.36
N VAL A 338 -13.22 -1.34 -1.40
CA VAL A 338 -13.21 -0.52 -2.61
C VAL A 338 -13.62 0.92 -2.30
N LYS A 339 -14.58 1.13 -1.40
CA LYS A 339 -14.98 2.47 -0.94
C LYS A 339 -13.81 3.20 -0.30
N GLU A 340 -13.14 2.62 0.69
CA GLU A 340 -12.02 3.29 1.36
C GLU A 340 -10.82 3.52 0.43
N MET A 341 -10.54 2.59 -0.50
CA MET A 341 -9.53 2.81 -1.54
C MET A 341 -9.87 4.01 -2.43
N ARG A 342 -11.13 4.11 -2.90
CA ARG A 342 -11.55 5.24 -3.73
C ARG A 342 -11.47 6.56 -2.97
N LEU A 343 -11.89 6.61 -1.71
CA LEU A 343 -11.81 7.82 -0.91
C LEU A 343 -10.35 8.26 -0.72
N ALA A 344 -9.44 7.35 -0.39
CA ALA A 344 -8.01 7.65 -0.27
C ALA A 344 -7.41 8.19 -1.58
N LEU A 345 -7.72 7.55 -2.72
CA LEU A 345 -7.29 8.00 -4.04
C LEU A 345 -7.83 9.40 -4.38
N GLN A 346 -9.09 9.67 -4.05
CA GLN A 346 -9.71 10.98 -4.26
C GLN A 346 -9.09 12.06 -3.37
N ASP A 347 -8.69 11.71 -2.14
CA ASP A 347 -8.02 12.63 -1.21
C ASP A 347 -6.68 13.09 -1.84
N CYS A 348 -5.80 12.16 -2.22
CA CYS A 348 -4.55 12.51 -2.92
C CYS A 348 -4.80 13.19 -4.28
N GLY A 349 -5.83 12.76 -5.03
CA GLY A 349 -6.19 13.33 -6.33
C GLY A 349 -6.57 14.81 -6.25
N ARG A 350 -7.22 15.26 -5.17
CA ARG A 350 -7.54 16.68 -4.96
C ARG A 350 -6.28 17.54 -4.78
N GLU A 351 -5.26 17.01 -4.11
CA GLU A 351 -3.97 17.70 -3.91
C GLU A 351 -3.18 17.78 -5.21
N LEU A 352 -3.10 16.67 -5.93
CA LEU A 352 -2.52 16.62 -7.27
C LEU A 352 -3.17 17.65 -8.19
N ALA A 353 -4.50 17.73 -8.18
CA ALA A 353 -5.24 18.69 -9.00
C ALA A 353 -4.94 20.15 -8.65
N ARG A 354 -4.72 20.47 -7.36
CA ARG A 354 -4.27 21.82 -6.94
C ARG A 354 -2.92 22.14 -7.55
N HIS A 355 -1.97 21.21 -7.48
CA HIS A 355 -0.64 21.39 -8.05
C HIS A 355 -0.68 21.56 -9.58
N ILE A 356 -1.34 20.66 -10.31
CA ILE A 356 -1.43 20.72 -11.78
C ILE A 356 -2.06 22.04 -12.24
N ARG A 357 -3.14 22.48 -11.58
CA ARG A 357 -3.79 23.76 -11.90
C ARG A 357 -2.89 24.96 -11.61
N SER A 358 -2.15 24.93 -10.52
CA SER A 358 -1.17 25.99 -10.19
C SER A 358 -0.08 26.08 -11.27
N LYS A 359 0.51 24.94 -11.65
CA LYS A 359 1.54 24.85 -12.69
C LYS A 359 1.03 25.33 -14.04
N ARG A 360 -0.17 24.91 -14.44
CA ARG A 360 -0.82 25.36 -15.67
C ARG A 360 -1.07 26.86 -15.67
N ARG A 361 -1.57 27.42 -14.55
CA ARG A 361 -1.78 28.87 -14.40
C ARG A 361 -0.46 29.64 -14.54
N ALA A 362 0.61 29.16 -13.90
CA ALA A 362 1.94 29.77 -14.01
C ALA A 362 2.46 29.73 -15.47
N ALA A 363 2.29 28.62 -16.18
CA ALA A 363 2.70 28.48 -17.57
C ALA A 363 1.88 29.38 -18.52
N GLU A 364 0.57 29.47 -18.33
CA GLU A 364 -0.30 30.35 -19.11
C GLU A 364 0.05 31.83 -18.88
N GLU A 365 0.36 32.22 -17.63
CA GLU A 365 0.80 33.57 -17.30
C GLU A 365 2.17 33.89 -17.92
N LEU A 366 3.13 32.98 -17.88
CA LEU A 366 4.43 33.14 -18.54
C LEU A 366 4.27 33.30 -20.05
N LYS A 367 3.41 32.48 -20.67
CA LYS A 367 3.10 32.56 -22.10
C LYS A 367 2.50 33.91 -22.44
N LYS A 368 1.50 34.38 -21.69
CA LYS A 368 0.90 35.72 -21.87
C LYS A 368 1.93 36.83 -21.72
N ARG A 369 2.79 36.78 -20.69
CA ARG A 369 3.89 37.75 -20.51
C ARG A 369 4.79 37.79 -21.74
N SER A 370 5.25 36.63 -22.21
CA SER A 370 6.13 36.54 -23.38
C SER A 370 5.48 37.05 -24.67
N TYR A 371 4.16 36.87 -24.83
CA TYR A 371 3.43 37.45 -25.96
C TYR A 371 3.36 38.97 -25.86
N ILE A 372 2.93 39.52 -24.72
CA ILE A 372 2.81 40.97 -24.54
C ILE A 372 4.17 41.64 -24.75
N GLU A 373 5.24 41.08 -24.19
CA GLU A 373 6.59 41.60 -24.34
C GLU A 373 7.06 41.68 -25.81
N LYS A 374 6.67 40.72 -26.65
CA LYS A 374 6.92 40.76 -28.10
C LYS A 374 6.13 41.86 -28.82
N TYR A 375 4.94 42.22 -28.32
CA TYR A 375 4.09 43.26 -28.93
C TYR A 375 4.40 44.67 -28.44
N ILE A 376 5.01 44.84 -27.27
CA ILE A 376 5.33 46.18 -26.72
C ILE A 376 6.10 47.07 -27.72
N PRO A 377 7.15 46.60 -28.42
CA PRO A 377 7.85 47.44 -29.40
C PRO A 377 6.95 47.90 -30.55
N HIS A 378 6.07 47.04 -31.05
CA HIS A 378 5.13 47.38 -32.12
C HIS A 378 4.10 48.41 -31.67
N ILE A 379 3.64 48.32 -30.42
CA ILE A 379 2.75 49.34 -29.83
C ILE A 379 3.48 50.68 -29.70
N GLY A 380 4.76 50.68 -29.32
CA GLY A 380 5.60 51.87 -29.28
C GLY A 380 5.69 52.57 -30.64
N ILE A 381 6.00 51.82 -31.70
CA ILE A 381 6.07 52.33 -33.08
C ILE A 381 4.71 52.92 -33.51
N ALA A 382 3.61 52.19 -33.29
CA ALA A 382 2.28 52.67 -33.68
C ALA A 382 1.88 53.94 -32.92
N LEU A 383 2.17 54.04 -31.63
CA LEU A 383 1.89 55.24 -30.84
C LEU A 383 2.72 56.44 -31.29
N LYS A 384 3.97 56.20 -31.69
CA LYS A 384 4.83 57.23 -32.27
C LYS A 384 4.27 57.77 -33.59
N GLU A 385 3.81 56.89 -34.47
CA GLU A 385 3.21 57.27 -35.75
C GLU A 385 1.89 58.04 -35.57
N ILE A 386 1.03 57.61 -34.65
CA ILE A 386 -0.29 58.22 -34.45
C ILE A 386 -0.21 59.58 -33.74
N LEU A 387 0.69 59.71 -32.76
CA LEU A 387 0.80 60.90 -31.91
C LEU A 387 1.97 61.81 -32.31
N GLU A 388 2.66 61.53 -33.41
CA GLU A 388 3.82 62.27 -33.93
C GLU A 388 4.92 62.48 -32.86
N LEU A 389 5.23 61.43 -32.10
CA LEU A 389 6.16 61.51 -30.97
C LEU A 389 7.63 61.43 -31.41
N SER A 390 8.55 61.92 -30.56
CA SER A 390 9.98 61.77 -30.79
C SER A 390 10.49 60.35 -30.47
N ASP A 391 11.62 59.95 -31.05
CA ASP A 391 12.28 58.66 -30.74
C ASP A 391 12.53 58.48 -29.23
N LYS A 392 12.79 59.59 -28.53
CA LYS A 392 13.02 59.59 -27.08
C LYS A 392 11.75 59.29 -26.29
N ASP A 393 10.60 59.72 -26.80
CA ASP A 393 9.30 59.48 -26.16
C ASP A 393 8.79 58.07 -26.46
N GLU A 394 9.06 57.53 -27.65
CA GLU A 394 8.85 56.11 -27.98
C GLU A 394 9.58 55.18 -27.00
N MET A 395 10.87 55.43 -26.77
CA MET A 395 11.66 54.63 -25.82
C MET A 395 11.10 54.69 -24.40
N LYS A 396 10.70 55.88 -23.93
CA LYS A 396 10.07 56.04 -22.61
C LYS A 396 8.74 55.30 -22.50
N ILE A 397 7.92 55.30 -23.57
CA ILE A 397 6.65 54.58 -23.60
C ILE A 397 6.90 53.07 -23.53
N ILE A 398 7.84 52.54 -24.30
CA ILE A 398 8.22 51.13 -24.27
C ILE A 398 8.71 50.72 -22.87
N GLU A 399 9.55 51.53 -22.23
CA GLU A 399 10.05 51.30 -20.88
C GLU A 399 8.91 51.33 -19.84
N THR A 400 7.99 52.30 -19.96
CA THR A 400 6.81 52.41 -19.10
C THR A 400 5.87 51.20 -19.25
N LEU A 401 5.65 50.74 -20.49
CA LEU A 401 4.82 49.57 -20.77
C LEU A 401 5.45 48.28 -20.23
N ARG A 402 6.78 48.15 -20.30
CA ARG A 402 7.52 47.04 -19.68
C ARG A 402 7.41 47.06 -18.16
N ASP A 403 7.67 48.20 -17.52
CA ASP A 403 7.56 48.34 -16.06
C ASP A 403 6.11 48.10 -15.58
N THR A 404 5.11 48.56 -16.34
CA THR A 404 3.69 48.28 -16.05
C THR A 404 3.35 46.79 -16.15
N LEU A 405 3.88 46.10 -17.17
CA LEU A 405 3.72 44.65 -17.31
C LEU A 405 4.35 43.90 -16.13
N GLU A 406 5.54 44.32 -15.69
CA GLU A 406 6.23 43.73 -14.55
C GLU A 406 5.47 43.98 -13.24
N ARG A 407 5.12 45.23 -12.92
CA ARG A 407 4.41 45.57 -11.67
C ARG A 407 3.04 44.91 -11.55
N SER A 408 2.28 44.88 -12.64
CA SER A 408 0.93 44.28 -12.63
C SER A 408 0.98 42.77 -12.38
N ARG A 409 2.03 42.08 -12.81
CA ARG A 409 2.15 40.62 -12.73
C ARG A 409 2.96 40.13 -11.52
N THR A 410 3.93 40.90 -11.03
CA THR A 410 4.60 40.62 -9.74
C THR A 410 3.61 40.64 -8.58
N ARG A 411 2.64 41.57 -8.59
CA ARG A 411 1.53 41.59 -7.60
C ARG A 411 0.65 40.34 -7.64
N VAL A 412 0.48 39.72 -8.80
CA VAL A 412 -0.32 38.48 -8.97
C VAL A 412 0.47 37.27 -8.46
N GLN A 413 1.78 37.21 -8.68
CA GLN A 413 2.66 36.17 -8.13
C GLN A 413 2.71 36.18 -6.60
N VAL A 414 2.84 37.37 -5.98
CA VAL A 414 2.85 37.50 -4.52
C VAL A 414 1.51 37.07 -3.92
N LYS A 415 0.37 37.47 -4.50
CA LYS A 415 -0.95 37.00 -4.04
C LYS A 415 -1.12 35.48 -4.16
N GLY A 416 -0.68 34.89 -5.27
CA GLY A 416 -0.75 33.44 -5.48
C GLY A 416 0.07 32.65 -4.46
N ASN A 417 1.27 33.13 -4.11
CA ASN A 417 2.13 32.49 -3.11
C ASN A 417 1.58 32.65 -1.68
N VAL A 418 0.96 33.80 -1.36
CA VAL A 418 0.33 34.03 -0.05
C VAL A 418 -0.94 33.20 0.14
N GLU A 419 -1.76 33.02 -0.89
CA GLU A 419 -2.92 32.11 -0.84
C GLU A 419 -2.51 30.64 -0.68
N LEU A 420 -1.36 30.23 -1.25
CA LEU A 420 -0.78 28.91 -1.05
C LEU A 420 -0.30 28.71 0.39
N ALA A 421 0.43 29.67 0.96
CA ALA A 421 0.91 29.60 2.34
C ALA A 421 -0.24 29.59 3.37
N LEU A 422 -1.28 30.41 3.16
CA LEU A 422 -2.46 30.44 4.04
C LEU A 422 -3.31 29.17 3.95
N ALA A 423 -3.33 28.49 2.80
CA ALA A 423 -3.98 27.20 2.66
C ALA A 423 -3.21 26.05 3.33
N GLU A 424 -1.89 26.20 3.52
CA GLU A 424 -1.06 25.25 4.26
C GLU A 424 -1.18 25.46 5.79
N GLU A 425 -1.38 26.69 6.26
CA GLU A 425 -1.55 27.00 7.70
C GLU A 425 -2.96 26.70 8.25
N LEU A 426 -4.00 26.68 7.41
CA LEU A 426 -5.38 26.38 7.83
C LEU A 426 -5.72 24.88 7.88
N ASP A 427 -4.84 24.02 7.32
CA ASP A 427 -4.97 22.56 7.30
C ASP A 427 -3.96 21.84 8.25
N GLY A 428 -3.26 22.61 9.11
CA GLY A 428 -2.32 22.12 10.14
C GLY A 428 -2.96 21.67 11.44
#